data_AF-A0A1I4UK75-F1
#
_entry.id   AF-A0A1I4UK75-F1
#
_cell.length_a   1.000
_cell.length_b   1.000
_cell.length_c   1.000
_cell.angle_alpha   90.00
_cell.angle_beta   90.00
_cell.angle_gamma   90.00
#
_symmetry.space_group_name_H-M   'P 1'
#
loop_
_entity.id
_entity.type
_entity.pdbx_description
1 polymer ?
#
loop_
_entity_poly.entity_id
_entity_poly.type
_entity_poly.pdbx_seq_one_letter_code
_entity_poly.pdbx_strand_id
1 'polypeptide(L)'
;MPTVIAPTNYTGTVVGVALIDGRGETTDPAALAYFRRHGYTIGDDQALDEHQAQDSPDIERPSRTARKADWVAYAIARGMPQDDAESLTRDDLARLYHDDEG
;
A
#
# COMPACT_ATOMS: atom_id res chain seq x y z
N MET A 1 22.75 2.58 -5.63
CA MET A 1 22.53 2.30 -7.08
C MET A 1 21.03 2.21 -7.28
N PRO A 2 20.45 2.68 -8.41
CA PRO A 2 19.01 2.59 -8.61
C PRO A 2 18.57 1.13 -8.69
N THR A 3 17.54 0.80 -7.92
CA THR A 3 16.86 -0.49 -7.99
C THR A 3 15.60 -0.34 -8.85
N VAL A 4 15.44 -1.25 -9.80
CA VAL A 4 14.24 -1.43 -10.61
C VAL A 4 13.43 -2.60 -10.06
N ILE A 5 12.12 -2.39 -9.88
CA ILE A 5 11.17 -3.39 -9.41
C ILE A 5 10.09 -3.56 -10.48
N ALA A 6 9.92 -4.79 -10.95
CA ALA A 6 8.93 -5.21 -11.91
C ALA A 6 7.56 -5.40 -11.25
N PRO A 7 6.46 -5.18 -11.99
CA PRO A 7 5.10 -5.38 -11.47
C PRO A 7 4.75 -6.85 -11.23
N THR A 8 5.53 -7.79 -11.77
CA THR A 8 5.37 -9.23 -11.57
C THR A 8 6.73 -9.85 -11.28
N ASN A 9 6.75 -10.92 -10.49
CA ASN A 9 7.97 -11.68 -10.22
C ASN A 9 8.45 -12.31 -11.53
N TYR A 10 9.49 -11.70 -12.11
CA TYR A 10 10.08 -12.10 -13.37
C TYR A 10 11.59 -12.23 -13.21
N THR A 11 12.12 -13.38 -13.62
CA THR A 11 13.56 -13.63 -13.64
C THR A 11 14.04 -13.70 -15.08
N GLY A 12 14.91 -12.77 -15.48
CA GLY A 12 15.43 -12.66 -16.84
C GLY A 12 16.02 -11.28 -17.14
N THR A 13 16.56 -11.10 -18.34
CA THR A 13 17.20 -9.84 -18.75
C THR A 13 16.22 -8.92 -19.47
N VAL A 14 16.09 -7.67 -19.04
CA VAL A 14 15.25 -6.63 -19.67
C VAL A 14 16.10 -5.41 -19.96
N VAL A 15 16.15 -4.97 -21.22
CA VAL A 15 17.02 -3.85 -21.69
C VAL A 15 18.46 -3.90 -21.13
N GLY A 16 19.05 -5.10 -21.08
CA GLY A 16 20.41 -5.32 -20.58
C GLY A 16 20.56 -5.43 -19.07
N VAL A 17 19.47 -5.30 -18.30
CA VAL A 17 19.45 -5.39 -16.84
C VAL A 17 18.93 -6.76 -16.43
N ALA A 18 19.69 -7.48 -15.61
CA ALA A 18 19.24 -8.75 -15.04
C ALA A 18 18.23 -8.48 -13.92
N LEU A 19 17.02 -9.01 -14.06
CA LEU A 19 16.01 -9.05 -13.02
C LEU A 19 15.99 -10.46 -12.40
N ILE A 20 15.95 -10.52 -11.08
CA ILE A 20 15.78 -11.73 -10.27
C ILE A 20 14.55 -11.52 -9.39
N ASP A 21 13.55 -12.39 -9.53
CA ASP A 21 12.26 -12.26 -8.82
C ASP A 21 11.60 -10.87 -9.01
N GLY A 22 11.77 -10.29 -10.20
CA GLY A 22 11.26 -8.96 -10.52
C GLY A 22 12.15 -7.80 -10.09
N ARG A 23 13.29 -8.04 -9.42
CA ARG A 23 14.18 -6.97 -8.95
C ARG A 23 15.52 -6.96 -9.70
N GLY A 24 15.99 -5.80 -10.09
CA GLY A 24 17.35 -5.65 -10.62
C GLY A 24 17.92 -4.27 -10.35
N GLU A 25 19.23 -4.13 -10.51
CA GLU A 25 19.95 -2.89 -10.23
C GLU A 25 20.57 -2.37 -11.53
N THR A 26 20.39 -1.08 -11.81
CA THR A 26 20.97 -0.48 -13.01
C THR A 26 21.25 1.00 -12.81
N THR A 27 22.40 1.46 -13.28
CA THR A 27 22.75 2.87 -13.40
C THR A 27 22.61 3.39 -14.84
N ASP A 28 22.19 2.53 -15.77
CA ASP A 28 22.06 2.90 -17.17
C ASP A 28 20.82 3.81 -17.39
N PRO A 29 20.99 5.07 -17.83
CA PRO A 29 19.89 6.01 -17.94
C PRO A 29 18.86 5.62 -19.01
N ALA A 30 19.27 4.86 -20.05
CA ALA A 30 18.35 4.40 -21.09
C ALA A 30 17.46 3.26 -20.56
N ALA A 31 18.03 2.34 -19.78
CA ALA A 31 17.29 1.28 -19.10
C ALA A 31 16.30 1.88 -18.08
N LEU A 32 16.74 2.82 -17.24
CA LEU A 32 15.86 3.51 -16.29
C LEU A 32 14.69 4.22 -16.99
N ALA A 33 14.95 4.93 -18.10
CA ALA A 33 13.90 5.58 -18.85
C ALA A 33 12.87 4.59 -19.44
N TYR A 34 13.32 3.44 -19.91
CA TYR A 34 12.43 2.36 -20.38
C TYR A 34 11.53 1.86 -19.25
N PHE A 35 12.11 1.51 -18.11
CA PHE A 35 11.39 0.99 -16.95
C PHE A 35 10.32 1.97 -16.44
N ARG A 36 10.63 3.27 -16.32
CA ARG A 36 9.65 4.31 -15.92
C ARG A 36 8.46 4.40 -16.88
N ARG A 37 8.70 4.26 -18.18
CA ARG A 37 7.64 4.32 -19.21
C ARG A 37 6.75 3.08 -19.23
N HIS A 38 7.29 1.94 -18.79
CA HIS A 38 6.62 0.65 -18.81
C HIS A 38 6.01 0.26 -17.46
N GLY A 39 5.95 1.19 -16.49
CA GLY A 39 5.28 0.99 -15.20
C GLY A 39 6.11 0.23 -14.16
N TYR A 40 7.43 0.15 -14.33
CA TYR A 40 8.32 -0.38 -13.31
C TYR A 40 8.60 0.69 -12.25
N THR A 41 8.69 0.26 -11.00
CA THR A 41 9.07 1.14 -9.89
C THR A 41 10.58 1.27 -9.87
N ILE A 42 11.09 2.49 -9.86
CA ILE A 42 12.52 2.78 -9.74
C ILE A 42 12.73 3.46 -8.39
N GLY A 43 13.39 2.75 -7.48
CA GLY A 43 13.83 3.29 -6.21
C GLY A 43 15.31 3.64 -6.30
N ASP A 44 15.66 4.89 -6.01
CA ASP A 44 17.03 5.20 -5.58
C ASP A 44 17.19 4.73 -4.12
N ASP A 45 18.40 4.35 -3.73
CA ASP A 45 18.81 3.83 -2.41
C ASP A 45 18.49 4.74 -1.19
N GLN A 46 17.70 5.80 -1.38
CA GLN A 46 17.15 6.69 -0.34
C GLN A 46 15.63 6.98 -0.51
N ALA A 47 14.87 6.10 -1.17
CA ALA A 47 13.41 6.20 -1.27
C ALA A 47 12.74 4.81 -1.21
N LEU A 48 13.15 3.99 -0.25
CA LEU A 48 12.30 2.94 0.31
C LEU A 48 11.56 3.51 1.53
N ASP A 49 10.85 4.62 1.32
CA ASP A 49 9.73 4.98 2.17
C ASP A 49 8.76 5.81 1.33
N GLU A 50 7.47 5.60 1.57
CA GLU A 50 6.34 6.37 1.05
C GLU A 50 5.82 5.96 -0.35
N HIS A 51 4.59 5.42 -0.33
CA HIS A 51 3.71 4.99 -1.42
C HIS A 51 3.68 3.49 -1.74
N GLN A 52 3.78 2.64 -0.71
CA GLN A 52 2.57 1.84 -0.45
C GLN A 52 1.48 2.83 -0.07
N ALA A 53 0.70 3.28 -1.05
CA ALA A 53 -0.65 3.74 -0.77
C ALA A 53 -1.25 2.67 0.16
N GLN A 54 -1.57 2.92 1.43
CA GLN A 54 -2.52 3.95 1.86
C GLN A 54 -3.64 4.15 0.83
N ASP A 55 -4.04 3.07 0.17
CA ASP A 55 -5.44 2.81 -0.16
C ASP A 55 -6.11 2.41 1.18
N SER A 56 -6.04 3.29 2.18
CA SER A 56 -7.17 3.37 3.08
C SER A 56 -8.23 4.04 2.22
N PRO A 57 -9.29 3.34 1.81
CA PRO A 57 -10.34 4.02 1.08
C PRO A 57 -10.76 5.22 1.95
N ASP A 58 -10.99 6.36 1.32
CA ASP A 58 -11.53 7.59 1.91
C ASP A 58 -12.96 7.33 2.40
N ILE A 59 -13.10 6.38 3.32
CA ILE A 59 -14.34 6.10 4.03
C ILE A 59 -14.36 7.16 5.10
N GLU A 60 -15.20 8.17 4.89
CA GLU A 60 -15.49 9.17 5.91
C GLU A 60 -15.86 8.45 7.21
N ARG A 61 -15.27 8.89 8.33
CA ARG A 61 -15.49 8.26 9.62
C ARG A 61 -16.99 8.26 9.92
N PRO A 62 -17.62 7.09 10.15
CA PRO A 62 -19.03 7.04 10.47
C PRO A 62 -19.32 7.76 11.79
N SER A 63 -20.53 8.32 11.92
CA SER A 63 -20.96 8.96 13.16
C SER A 63 -21.08 7.94 14.31
N ARG A 64 -20.98 8.38 15.57
CA ARG A 64 -21.12 7.49 16.75
C ARG A 64 -22.45 6.73 16.77
N THR A 65 -23.48 7.28 16.13
CA THR A 65 -24.81 6.68 16.01
C THR A 65 -24.98 5.78 14.78
N ALA A 66 -23.97 5.67 13.90
CA ALA A 66 -23.99 4.80 12.73
C ALA A 66 -24.12 3.32 13.11
N ARG A 67 -24.44 2.47 12.14
CA ARG A 67 -24.66 1.04 12.42
C ARG A 67 -23.34 0.32 12.56
N LYS A 68 -23.35 -0.86 13.19
CA LYS A 68 -22.16 -1.71 13.31
C LYS A 68 -21.52 -1.98 11.94
N ALA A 69 -22.33 -2.22 10.91
CA ALA A 69 -21.83 -2.49 9.56
C ALA A 69 -20.95 -1.35 9.01
N ASP A 70 -21.35 -0.09 9.21
CA ASP A 70 -20.56 1.08 8.79
C ASP A 70 -19.23 1.16 9.56
N TRP A 71 -19.26 0.88 10.86
CA TRP A 71 -18.06 0.84 11.70
C TRP A 71 -17.12 -0.31 11.35
N VAL A 72 -17.64 -1.49 10.98
CA VAL A 72 -16.86 -2.64 10.53
C VAL A 72 -16.18 -2.33 9.20
N ALA A 73 -16.92 -1.76 8.25
CA ALA A 73 -16.36 -1.35 6.96
C ALA A 73 -15.24 -0.30 7.14
N TYR A 74 -15.44 0.67 8.03
CA TYR A 74 -14.42 1.68 8.37
C TYR A 74 -13.17 1.05 9.02
N ALA A 75 -13.35 0.10 9.94
CA ALA A 75 -12.23 -0.59 10.59
C ALA A 75 -11.41 -1.42 9.58
N ILE A 76 -12.09 -2.15 8.69
CA ILE A 76 -11.46 -2.94 7.63
C ILE A 76 -10.67 -2.03 6.67
N ALA A 77 -11.26 -0.92 6.27
CA ALA A 77 -10.62 0.12 5.47
C ALA A 77 -9.34 0.68 6.14
N ARG A 78 -9.31 0.73 7.47
CA ARG A 78 -8.15 1.20 8.24
C ARG A 78 -7.07 0.12 8.45
N GLY A 79 -7.32 -1.10 7.98
CA GLY A 79 -6.40 -2.23 8.08
C GLY A 79 -6.71 -3.22 9.22
N MET A 80 -7.86 -3.09 9.89
CA MET A 80 -8.32 -4.11 10.85
C MET A 80 -8.81 -5.35 10.10
N PRO A 81 -8.39 -6.57 10.45
CA PRO A 81 -8.95 -7.77 9.84
C PRO A 81 -10.47 -7.86 10.10
N GLN A 82 -11.21 -8.33 9.10
CA GLN A 82 -12.67 -8.42 9.17
C GLN A 82 -13.16 -9.24 10.38
N ASP A 83 -12.48 -10.32 10.72
CA ASP A 83 -12.86 -11.20 11.85
C ASP A 83 -12.82 -10.46 13.20
N ASP A 84 -11.78 -9.66 13.44
CA ASP A 84 -11.68 -8.79 14.61
C ASP A 84 -12.74 -7.68 14.58
N ALA A 85 -12.94 -7.03 13.43
CA ALA A 85 -13.93 -5.97 13.28
C ALA A 85 -15.35 -6.50 13.55
N GLU A 86 -15.67 -7.70 13.07
CA GLU A 86 -16.95 -8.36 13.29
C GLU A 86 -17.10 -8.90 14.72
N SER A 87 -16.01 -9.21 15.42
CA SER A 87 -16.05 -9.55 16.85
C SER A 87 -16.36 -8.35 17.74
N LEU A 88 -15.90 -7.16 17.37
CA LEU A 88 -16.14 -5.94 18.14
C LEU A 88 -17.59 -5.46 18.03
N THR A 89 -18.07 -4.80 19.09
CA THR A 89 -19.38 -4.13 19.03
C THR A 89 -19.25 -2.78 18.34
N ARG A 90 -20.40 -2.22 17.92
CA ARG A 90 -20.44 -0.85 17.42
C ARG A 90 -19.83 0.16 18.41
N ASP A 91 -20.09 0.01 19.72
CA ASP A 91 -19.56 0.96 20.72
C ASP A 91 -18.04 0.81 20.89
N ASP A 92 -17.51 -0.41 20.79
CA ASP A 92 -16.06 -0.65 20.82
C ASP A 92 -15.37 -0.04 19.59
N LEU A 93 -15.92 -0.30 18.39
CA LEU A 93 -15.40 0.30 17.16
C LEU A 93 -15.50 1.83 17.20
N ALA A 94 -16.64 2.37 17.64
CA ALA A 94 -16.80 3.81 17.80
C ALA A 94 -15.78 4.37 18.81
N ARG A 95 -15.60 3.75 19.97
CA ARG A 95 -14.60 4.17 20.97
C ARG A 95 -13.18 4.14 20.42
N LEU A 96 -12.78 3.07 19.73
CA LEU A 96 -11.43 2.90 19.19
C LEU A 96 -11.05 3.97 18.17
N TYR A 97 -12.01 4.47 17.40
CA TYR A 97 -11.77 5.41 16.30
C TYR A 97 -12.29 6.83 16.53
N HIS A 98 -13.06 7.08 17.60
CA HIS A 98 -13.61 8.40 17.96
C HIS A 98 -12.80 9.10 19.06
N ASP A 99 -11.94 8.40 19.79
CA ASP A 99 -11.13 8.94 20.89
C ASP A 99 -9.90 9.71 20.36
N ASP A 100 -10.15 10.87 19.76
CA ASP A 100 -9.16 11.94 19.54
C ASP A 100 -9.91 13.29 19.48
N GLU A 101 -10.63 13.61 20.55
CA GLU A 101 -11.15 14.96 20.82
C GLU A 101 -11.14 15.13 22.35
N GLY A 102 -10.00 15.58 22.87
CA GLY A 102 -9.78 15.97 24.25
C GLY A 102 -8.82 17.14 24.34
#